data_AF-A0A9E3WKB5-F1
#
_entry.id   AF-A0A9E3WKB5-F1
#
_cell.length_a   1.000
_cell.length_b   1.000
_cell.length_c   1.000
_cell.angle_alpha   90.00
_cell.angle_beta   90.00
_cell.angle_gamma   90.00
#
_symmetry.space_group_name_H-M   'P 1'
#
loop_
_entity.id
_entity.type
_entity.pdbx_description
1 polymer ?
#
loop_
_entity_poly.entity_id
_entity_poly.type
_entity_poly.pdbx_seq_one_letter_code
_entity_poly.pdbx_strand_id
1 'polypeptide(L)'
;MTSNQTVEREPGDVAAVERCREAYHRIRDELCKVIVGQGEVIEQVLITMLSGGHALLEGVPGLAKTLLVSSLAESLHLSFRRIQFTPDLMPSDVTGTEVIQEDSATRERRYRFLPGPIFANLLLADEINRTPPKTQAAMLEAMQERQISAGGERHQLPAPFFVLATQNPLDQEGTYPLPEAQLDRFLMHIKVGYPSGSDEWEIARRVTSGRLGSIEPCMSGSEILQLQELVKRVPVSDQVLGYAWTLVRASRPGTDEAPEFVNQWVSWGAGPRGLITLIMCAKSRAVLHGRHHATASDVEAVAKPALRHRIAGNYAALAKHLTGEKLIEMLLEAVPADRRYEAPMTDLQ
;
A
#
# COMPACT_ATOMS: atom_id res chain seq x y z
N MET A 1 -20.18 15.25 -30.78
CA MET A 1 -21.20 14.31 -30.26
C MET A 1 -20.60 12.92 -30.35
N THR A 2 -19.93 12.49 -29.30
CA THR A 2 -19.29 11.18 -29.21
C THR A 2 -19.68 10.61 -27.86
N SER A 3 -20.46 9.53 -27.95
CA SER A 3 -20.98 8.63 -26.93
C SER A 3 -20.27 8.67 -25.58
N ASN A 4 -20.95 9.25 -24.59
CA ASN A 4 -20.76 8.92 -23.19
C ASN A 4 -21.20 7.45 -23.03
N GLN A 5 -20.25 6.50 -23.01
CA GLN A 5 -20.55 5.12 -22.68
C GLN A 5 -20.95 5.10 -21.21
N THR A 6 -22.24 5.21 -20.93
CA THR A 6 -22.82 4.89 -19.64
C THR A 6 -22.51 3.42 -19.39
N VAL A 7 -21.50 3.13 -18.58
CA VAL A 7 -21.29 1.79 -18.04
C VAL A 7 -22.58 1.46 -17.28
N GLU A 8 -23.44 0.64 -17.87
CA GLU A 8 -24.67 0.18 -17.23
C GLU A 8 -24.27 -0.52 -15.94
N ARG A 9 -24.69 0.05 -14.81
CA ARG A 9 -24.36 -0.48 -13.49
C ARG A 9 -25.11 -1.77 -13.30
N GLU A 10 -24.39 -2.88 -13.15
CA GLU A 10 -25.02 -4.13 -12.75
C GLU A 10 -25.68 -3.93 -11.38
N PRO A 11 -26.95 -4.34 -11.18
CA PRO A 11 -27.62 -4.22 -9.89
C PRO A 11 -26.82 -4.84 -8.72
N GLY A 12 -25.96 -5.80 -9.02
CA GLY A 12 -25.02 -6.42 -8.06
C GLY A 12 -23.93 -5.48 -7.55
N ASP A 13 -23.50 -4.49 -8.34
CA ASP A 13 -22.38 -3.60 -7.98
C ASP A 13 -22.79 -2.57 -6.94
N VAL A 14 -24.01 -2.04 -7.03
CA VAL A 14 -24.55 -1.11 -6.03
C VAL A 14 -24.62 -1.79 -4.66
N ALA A 15 -25.15 -3.02 -4.62
CA ALA A 15 -25.21 -3.81 -3.40
C ALA A 15 -23.80 -4.18 -2.88
N ALA A 16 -22.84 -4.45 -3.76
CA ALA A 16 -21.47 -4.75 -3.38
C ALA A 16 -20.75 -3.54 -2.75
N VAL A 17 -21.00 -2.32 -3.26
CA VAL A 17 -20.48 -1.08 -2.66
C VAL A 17 -21.03 -0.88 -1.24
N GLU A 18 -22.33 -1.07 -1.02
CA GLU A 18 -22.89 -0.91 0.32
C GLU A 18 -22.36 -1.98 1.29
N ARG A 19 -22.27 -3.25 0.86
CA ARG A 19 -21.62 -4.31 1.66
C ARG A 19 -20.17 -3.96 2.00
N CYS A 20 -19.43 -3.35 1.08
CA CYS A 20 -18.06 -2.90 1.33
C CYS A 20 -18.01 -1.84 2.43
N ARG A 21 -18.87 -0.83 2.34
CA ARG A 21 -18.98 0.24 3.34
C ARG A 21 -19.37 -0.31 4.72
N GLU A 22 -20.35 -1.18 4.78
CA GLU A 22 -20.75 -1.84 6.04
C GLU A 22 -19.59 -2.65 6.63
N ALA A 23 -18.88 -3.42 5.81
CA ALA A 23 -17.71 -4.18 6.24
C ALA A 23 -16.58 -3.26 6.70
N TYR A 24 -16.33 -2.13 6.02
CA TYR A 24 -15.35 -1.12 6.44
C TYR A 24 -15.66 -0.55 7.82
N HIS A 25 -16.92 -0.18 8.08
CA HIS A 25 -17.34 0.29 9.40
C HIS A 25 -17.14 -0.79 10.47
N ARG A 26 -17.54 -2.04 10.19
CA ARG A 26 -17.33 -3.16 11.11
C ARG A 26 -15.85 -3.41 11.40
N ILE A 27 -15.00 -3.45 10.38
CA ILE A 27 -13.55 -3.62 10.54
C ILE A 27 -12.98 -2.50 11.40
N ARG A 28 -13.34 -1.23 11.13
CA ARG A 28 -12.87 -0.10 11.92
C ARG A 28 -13.30 -0.22 13.38
N ASP A 29 -14.56 -0.57 13.63
CA ASP A 29 -15.11 -0.67 14.98
C ASP A 29 -14.46 -1.85 15.75
N GLU A 30 -14.18 -2.98 15.08
CA GLU A 30 -13.40 -4.09 15.64
C GLU A 30 -11.97 -3.67 15.98
N LEU A 31 -11.29 -3.00 15.05
CA LEU A 31 -9.92 -2.53 15.27
C LEU A 31 -9.86 -1.49 16.38
N CYS A 32 -10.86 -0.63 16.54
CA CYS A 32 -10.94 0.36 17.63
C CYS A 32 -11.01 -0.27 19.04
N LYS A 33 -11.33 -1.56 19.16
CA LYS A 33 -11.25 -2.30 20.43
C LYS A 33 -9.81 -2.45 20.93
N VAL A 34 -8.86 -2.52 20.01
CA VAL A 34 -7.44 -2.86 20.28
C VAL A 34 -6.50 -1.72 19.91
N ILE A 35 -6.82 -0.96 18.85
CA ILE A 35 -6.03 0.13 18.28
C ILE A 35 -6.70 1.47 18.60
N VAL A 36 -5.90 2.45 18.99
CA VAL A 36 -6.37 3.81 19.32
C VAL A 36 -5.64 4.81 18.42
N GLY A 37 -6.37 5.80 17.89
CA GLY A 37 -5.77 6.94 17.17
C GLY A 37 -5.21 6.66 15.77
N GLN A 38 -5.41 5.47 15.19
CA GLN A 38 -4.83 5.10 13.88
C GLN A 38 -5.85 4.97 12.74
N GLY A 39 -6.96 5.72 12.79
CA GLY A 39 -8.03 5.64 11.80
C GLY A 39 -7.56 5.89 10.36
N GLU A 40 -6.72 6.90 10.15
CA GLU A 40 -6.18 7.23 8.81
C GLU A 40 -5.25 6.13 8.27
N VAL A 41 -4.39 5.57 9.13
CA VAL A 41 -3.49 4.46 8.76
C VAL A 41 -4.30 3.24 8.35
N ILE A 42 -5.34 2.90 9.11
CA ILE A 42 -6.27 1.79 8.80
C ILE A 42 -6.95 2.04 7.44
N GLU A 43 -7.47 3.24 7.20
CA GLU A 43 -8.10 3.59 5.92
C GLU A 43 -7.10 3.42 4.76
N GLN A 44 -5.88 3.95 4.87
CA GLN A 44 -4.85 3.85 3.83
C GLN A 44 -4.41 2.39 3.56
N VAL A 45 -4.30 1.56 4.61
CA VAL A 45 -4.00 0.13 4.45
C VAL A 45 -5.15 -0.59 3.72
N LEU A 46 -6.41 -0.34 4.10
CA LEU A 46 -7.57 -0.92 3.42
C LEU A 46 -7.69 -0.45 1.97
N ILE A 47 -7.46 0.84 1.69
CA ILE A 47 -7.37 1.37 0.31
C ILE A 47 -6.31 0.59 -0.48
N THR A 48 -5.15 0.33 0.14
CA THR A 48 -4.07 -0.40 -0.52
C THR A 48 -4.46 -1.84 -0.84
N MET A 49 -5.12 -2.52 0.11
CA MET A 49 -5.60 -3.89 -0.07
C MET A 49 -6.67 -3.99 -1.16
N LEU A 50 -7.65 -3.09 -1.17
CA LEU A 50 -8.72 -3.06 -2.18
C LEU A 50 -8.22 -2.65 -3.57
N SER A 51 -7.10 -1.91 -3.63
CA SER A 51 -6.41 -1.59 -4.88
C SER A 51 -5.49 -2.72 -5.36
N GLY A 52 -5.37 -3.82 -4.60
CA GLY A 52 -4.54 -4.98 -4.95
C GLY A 52 -3.03 -4.74 -4.83
N GLY A 53 -2.62 -3.76 -4.02
CA GLY A 53 -1.22 -3.37 -3.84
C GLY A 53 -0.63 -3.72 -2.47
N HIS A 54 0.63 -3.33 -2.29
CA HIS A 54 1.39 -3.48 -1.05
C HIS A 54 1.67 -2.10 -0.45
N ALA A 55 1.85 -2.00 0.87
CA ALA A 55 2.16 -0.73 1.52
C ALA A 55 3.49 -0.77 2.28
N LEU A 56 4.13 0.38 2.31
CA LEU A 56 5.29 0.67 3.16
C LEU A 56 4.84 1.50 4.36
N LEU A 57 5.10 1.03 5.57
CA LEU A 57 4.74 1.67 6.84
C LEU A 57 6.00 2.27 7.48
N GLU A 58 6.19 3.58 7.33
CA GLU A 58 7.27 4.30 7.98
C GLU A 58 6.80 4.85 9.33
N GLY A 59 7.57 4.61 10.38
CA GLY A 59 7.28 5.17 11.70
C GLY A 59 8.30 4.72 12.73
N VAL A 60 8.40 5.43 13.84
CA VAL A 60 9.32 5.05 14.92
C VAL A 60 8.89 3.73 15.59
N PRO A 61 9.80 3.06 16.32
CA PRO A 61 9.45 1.89 17.13
C PRO A 61 8.37 2.21 18.16
N GLY A 62 7.55 1.21 18.51
CA GLY A 62 6.54 1.34 19.57
C GLY A 62 5.16 1.88 19.14
N LEU A 63 4.97 2.25 17.86
CA LEU A 63 3.68 2.77 17.36
C LEU A 63 2.65 1.68 17.02
N ALA A 64 2.66 0.56 17.74
CA ALA A 64 1.70 -0.55 17.60
C ALA A 64 1.51 -1.09 16.16
N LYS A 65 2.49 -0.91 15.25
CA LYS A 65 2.41 -1.35 13.84
C LYS A 65 2.13 -2.86 13.74
N THR A 66 2.85 -3.66 14.51
CA THR A 66 2.65 -5.12 14.56
C THR A 66 1.25 -5.48 15.03
N LEU A 67 0.75 -4.80 16.07
CA LEU A 67 -0.59 -5.03 16.60
C LEU A 67 -1.67 -4.63 15.59
N LEU A 68 -1.49 -3.51 14.87
CA LEU A 68 -2.41 -3.09 13.81
C LEU A 68 -2.51 -4.14 12.71
N VAL A 69 -1.36 -4.64 12.23
CA VAL A 69 -1.34 -5.59 11.13
C VAL A 69 -1.89 -6.96 11.54
N SER A 70 -1.54 -7.46 12.72
CA SER A 70 -2.10 -8.73 13.22
C SER A 70 -3.60 -8.62 13.44
N SER A 71 -4.06 -7.53 14.05
CA SER A 71 -5.47 -7.24 14.30
C SER A 71 -6.27 -7.15 13.00
N LEU A 72 -5.68 -6.52 11.97
CA LEU A 72 -6.28 -6.44 10.65
C LEU A 72 -6.41 -7.83 10.02
N ALA A 73 -5.38 -8.67 10.12
CA ALA A 73 -5.44 -10.05 9.61
C ALA A 73 -6.57 -10.86 10.26
N GLU A 74 -6.74 -10.75 11.59
CA GLU A 74 -7.82 -11.38 12.34
C GLU A 74 -9.19 -10.89 11.88
N SER A 75 -9.35 -9.56 11.73
CA SER A 75 -10.61 -8.95 11.26
C SER A 75 -10.99 -9.35 9.83
N LEU A 76 -10.01 -9.73 9.00
CA LEU A 76 -10.19 -10.11 7.60
C LEU A 76 -10.10 -11.63 7.36
N HIS A 77 -10.02 -12.43 8.43
CA HIS A 77 -9.85 -13.88 8.37
C HIS A 77 -8.69 -14.31 7.44
N LEU A 78 -7.57 -13.60 7.51
CA LEU A 78 -6.39 -13.82 6.66
C LEU A 78 -5.30 -14.56 7.43
N SER A 79 -4.60 -15.47 6.75
CA SER A 79 -3.37 -16.03 7.31
C SER A 79 -2.31 -14.92 7.46
N PHE A 80 -1.73 -14.84 8.65
CA PHE A 80 -0.74 -13.82 9.01
C PHE A 80 0.63 -14.44 9.24
N ARG A 81 1.67 -13.82 8.68
CA ARG A 81 3.06 -14.10 9.00
C ARG A 81 3.83 -12.80 9.22
N ARG A 82 4.81 -12.87 10.11
CA ARG A 82 5.76 -11.79 10.36
C ARG A 82 7.16 -12.29 10.04
N ILE A 83 7.91 -11.48 9.30
CA ILE A 83 9.34 -11.66 9.07
C ILE A 83 10.03 -10.43 9.65
N GLN A 84 10.99 -10.67 10.53
CA GLN A 84 11.93 -9.64 10.97
C GLN A 84 13.11 -9.67 10.01
N PHE A 85 13.36 -8.57 9.30
CA PHE A 85 14.52 -8.45 8.42
C PHE A 85 15.75 -8.14 9.28
N THR A 86 16.74 -9.03 9.21
CA THR A 86 18.01 -8.94 9.93
C THR A 86 19.18 -9.03 8.94
N PRO A 87 20.39 -8.57 9.30
CA PRO A 87 21.53 -8.55 8.37
C PRO A 87 21.93 -9.94 7.85
N ASP A 88 21.61 -10.99 8.59
CA ASP A 88 21.91 -12.40 8.31
C ASP A 88 20.79 -13.13 7.56
N LEU A 89 19.63 -12.51 7.37
CA LEU A 89 18.48 -13.14 6.72
C LEU A 89 18.78 -13.46 5.25
N MET A 90 18.65 -14.74 4.88
CA MET A 90 18.88 -15.21 3.51
C MET A 90 17.58 -15.17 2.68
N PRO A 91 17.67 -15.11 1.33
CA PRO A 91 16.49 -15.17 0.47
C PRO A 91 15.61 -16.40 0.73
N SER A 92 16.23 -17.56 0.96
CA SER A 92 15.54 -18.83 1.25
C SER A 92 14.78 -18.82 2.58
N ASP A 93 15.18 -17.99 3.55
CA ASP A 93 14.45 -17.85 4.82
C ASP A 93 13.14 -17.09 4.64
N VAL A 94 13.01 -16.34 3.53
CA VAL A 94 11.78 -15.62 3.15
C VAL A 94 10.93 -16.47 2.21
N THR A 95 11.51 -16.96 1.12
CA THR A 95 10.79 -17.66 0.05
C THR A 95 10.55 -19.12 0.36
N GLY A 96 11.45 -19.77 1.10
CA GLY A 96 11.45 -21.21 1.35
C GLY A 96 12.70 -21.88 0.81
N THR A 97 12.85 -23.16 1.14
CA THR A 97 14.02 -23.94 0.78
C THR A 97 13.63 -25.35 0.34
N GLU A 98 14.45 -25.96 -0.50
CA GLU A 98 14.32 -27.37 -0.83
C GLU A 98 15.20 -28.21 0.09
N VAL A 99 14.60 -29.23 0.69
CA VAL A 99 15.32 -30.20 1.51
C VAL A 99 15.23 -31.57 0.88
N ILE A 100 16.30 -32.35 1.00
CA ILE A 100 16.27 -33.76 0.63
C ILE A 100 15.66 -34.52 1.80
N GLN A 101 14.49 -35.11 1.57
CA GLN A 101 13.84 -35.99 2.52
C GLN A 101 14.02 -37.44 2.05
N GLU A 102 14.50 -38.30 2.95
CA GLU A 102 14.53 -39.74 2.72
C GLU A 102 13.19 -40.34 3.16
N ASP A 103 12.54 -41.07 2.26
CA ASP A 103 11.32 -41.81 2.59
C ASP A 103 11.69 -42.99 3.52
N SER A 104 11.07 -43.02 4.71
CA SER A 104 11.36 -44.01 5.74
C SER A 104 11.05 -45.46 5.34
N ALA A 105 10.17 -45.67 4.35
CA ALA A 105 9.80 -46.99 3.86
C ALA A 105 10.64 -47.43 2.65
N THR A 106 10.95 -46.51 1.73
CA THR A 106 11.62 -46.85 0.45
C THR A 106 13.12 -46.52 0.42
N ARG A 107 13.63 -45.76 1.40
CA ARG A 107 14.98 -45.15 1.41
C ARG A 107 15.28 -44.28 0.19
N GLU A 108 14.25 -43.87 -0.56
CA GLU A 108 14.41 -43.01 -1.72
C GLU A 108 14.61 -41.56 -1.25
N ARG A 109 15.59 -40.87 -1.85
CA ARG A 109 15.83 -39.45 -1.61
C ARG A 109 14.94 -38.63 -2.54
N ARG A 110 14.04 -37.84 -1.98
CA ARG A 110 13.18 -36.91 -2.74
C ARG A 110 13.43 -35.49 -2.31
N TYR A 111 13.48 -34.57 -3.27
CA TYR A 111 13.46 -33.14 -2.98
C TYR A 111 12.05 -32.75 -2.53
N ARG A 112 11.96 -32.06 -1.40
CA ARG A 112 10.71 -31.52 -0.88
C ARG A 112 10.88 -30.03 -0.62
N PHE A 113 10.01 -29.24 -1.24
CA PHE A 113 9.94 -27.81 -0.98
C PHE A 113 9.29 -27.55 0.39
N LEU A 114 9.96 -26.76 1.22
CA LEU A 114 9.45 -26.23 2.47
C LEU A 114 9.10 -24.74 2.26
N PRO A 115 7.81 -24.37 2.26
CA PRO A 115 7.40 -22.99 2.00
C PRO A 115 7.89 -22.06 3.10
N GLY A 116 8.46 -20.93 2.69
CA GLY A 116 8.87 -19.87 3.59
C GLY A 116 7.68 -19.09 4.17
N PRO A 117 7.94 -18.17 5.10
CA PRO A 117 6.92 -17.31 5.71
C PRO A 117 6.18 -16.40 4.71
N ILE A 118 6.69 -16.21 3.49
CA ILE A 118 5.99 -15.46 2.43
C ILE A 118 4.68 -16.11 1.98
N PHE A 119 4.49 -17.42 2.24
CA PHE A 119 3.25 -18.14 1.93
C PHE A 119 2.15 -17.85 2.97
N ALA A 120 1.70 -16.60 3.01
CA ALA A 120 0.61 -16.12 3.84
C ALA A 120 -0.19 -15.04 3.11
N ASN A 121 -1.45 -14.81 3.49
CA ASN A 121 -2.27 -13.78 2.86
C ASN A 121 -1.81 -12.37 3.24
N LEU A 122 -1.40 -12.17 4.50
CA LEU A 122 -0.89 -10.91 5.01
C LEU A 122 0.50 -11.12 5.63
N LEU A 123 1.50 -10.50 5.02
CA LEU A 123 2.88 -10.54 5.47
C LEU A 123 3.29 -9.20 6.07
N LEU A 124 3.72 -9.20 7.33
CA LEU A 124 4.43 -8.07 7.93
C LEU A 124 5.94 -8.28 7.73
N ALA A 125 6.57 -7.43 6.92
CA ALA A 125 8.00 -7.42 6.67
C ALA A 125 8.65 -6.29 7.48
N ASP A 126 9.05 -6.60 8.71
CA ASP A 126 9.52 -5.62 9.68
C ASP A 126 10.99 -5.23 9.40
N GLU A 127 11.27 -3.93 9.39
CA GLU A 127 12.61 -3.36 9.20
C GLU A 127 13.30 -3.83 7.90
N ILE A 128 12.58 -3.80 6.77
CA ILE A 128 13.05 -4.28 5.46
C ILE A 128 14.43 -3.71 5.06
N ASN A 129 14.76 -2.51 5.54
CA ASN A 129 16.03 -1.83 5.33
C ASN A 129 17.20 -2.41 6.14
N ARG A 130 17.04 -3.44 6.98
CA ARG A 130 18.15 -4.02 7.78
C ARG A 130 18.78 -5.27 7.18
N THR A 131 18.42 -5.60 5.95
CA THR A 131 18.83 -6.83 5.26
C THR A 131 19.50 -6.48 3.92
N PRO A 132 20.47 -7.28 3.44
CA PRO A 132 21.13 -7.02 2.16
C PRO A 132 20.16 -6.97 0.96
N PRO A 133 20.51 -6.24 -0.12
CA PRO A 133 19.64 -6.06 -1.29
C PRO A 133 19.14 -7.36 -1.95
N LYS A 134 19.90 -8.46 -1.85
CA LYS A 134 19.52 -9.75 -2.45
C LYS A 134 18.26 -10.34 -1.80
N THR A 135 18.17 -10.31 -0.48
CA THR A 135 17.01 -10.84 0.25
C THR A 135 15.81 -9.89 0.14
N GLN A 136 16.04 -8.57 0.12
CA GLN A 136 15.01 -7.59 -0.22
C GLN A 136 14.41 -7.88 -1.61
N ALA A 137 15.26 -8.10 -2.61
CA ALA A 137 14.84 -8.40 -3.98
C ALA A 137 13.98 -9.66 -4.09
N ALA A 138 14.32 -10.73 -3.35
CA ALA A 138 13.54 -11.97 -3.36
C ALA A 138 12.09 -11.77 -2.90
N MET A 139 11.87 -10.97 -1.85
CA MET A 139 10.51 -10.61 -1.42
C MET A 139 9.80 -9.70 -2.43
N LEU A 140 10.50 -8.71 -2.97
CA LEU A 140 9.95 -7.73 -3.91
C LEU A 140 9.60 -8.34 -5.27
N GLU A 141 10.33 -9.37 -5.69
CA GLU A 141 10.02 -10.20 -6.86
C GLU A 141 8.73 -10.98 -6.61
N ALA A 142 8.62 -11.67 -5.48
CA ALA A 142 7.41 -12.40 -5.09
C ALA A 142 6.18 -11.49 -4.99
N MET A 143 6.34 -10.23 -4.56
CA MET A 143 5.28 -9.21 -4.59
C MET A 143 4.75 -8.93 -6.00
N GLN A 144 5.62 -8.85 -7.00
CA GLN A 144 5.20 -8.54 -8.37
C GLN A 144 4.73 -9.75 -9.14
N GLU A 145 5.45 -10.87 -9.04
CA GLU A 145 5.17 -12.08 -9.78
C GLU A 145 4.03 -12.91 -9.15
N ARG A 146 3.71 -12.66 -7.87
CA ARG A 146 2.74 -13.43 -7.06
C ARG A 146 3.04 -14.93 -6.99
N GLN A 147 4.26 -15.31 -7.30
CA GLN A 147 4.78 -16.67 -7.27
C GLN A 147 6.26 -16.61 -6.93
N ILE A 148 6.84 -17.75 -6.54
CA ILE A 148 8.28 -17.92 -6.38
C ILE A 148 8.75 -19.09 -7.24
N SER A 149 10.03 -19.09 -7.61
CA SER A 149 10.67 -20.23 -8.25
C SER A 149 11.68 -20.85 -7.29
N ALA A 150 11.52 -22.15 -6.99
CA ALA A 150 12.45 -22.93 -6.17
C ALA A 150 12.59 -24.32 -6.80
N GLY A 151 13.81 -24.86 -6.89
CA GLY A 151 14.04 -26.19 -7.47
C GLY A 151 13.71 -26.37 -8.94
N GLY A 152 13.53 -25.28 -9.69
CA GLY A 152 13.02 -25.33 -11.05
C GLY A 152 11.49 -25.46 -11.14
N GLU A 153 10.77 -25.50 -10.02
CA GLU A 153 9.32 -25.46 -9.95
C GLU A 153 8.82 -24.07 -9.56
N ARG A 154 7.61 -23.74 -10.02
CA ARG A 154 6.91 -22.51 -9.65
C ARG A 154 5.90 -22.81 -8.54
N HIS A 155 5.94 -22.03 -7.48
CA HIS A 155 4.98 -22.12 -6.38
C HIS A 155 4.18 -20.83 -6.27
N GLN A 156 2.86 -20.96 -6.41
CA GLN A 156 1.92 -19.83 -6.36
C GLN A 156 1.71 -19.35 -4.92
N LEU A 157 1.72 -18.03 -4.72
CA LEU A 157 1.37 -17.44 -3.42
C LEU A 157 -0.15 -17.46 -3.20
N PRO A 158 -0.61 -17.54 -1.93
CA PRO A 158 -2.04 -17.54 -1.63
C PRO A 158 -2.71 -16.23 -2.09
N ALA A 159 -3.96 -16.31 -2.55
CA ALA A 159 -4.75 -15.14 -2.91
C ALA A 159 -5.84 -14.85 -1.86
N PRO A 160 -6.02 -13.59 -1.42
CA PRO A 160 -5.20 -12.43 -1.75
C PRO A 160 -3.82 -12.48 -1.05
N PHE A 161 -2.82 -11.79 -1.63
CA PHE A 161 -1.46 -11.68 -1.11
C PHE A 161 -1.12 -10.20 -0.88
N PHE A 162 -0.79 -9.86 0.37
CA PHE A 162 -0.46 -8.50 0.78
C PHE A 162 0.82 -8.48 1.60
N VAL A 163 1.61 -7.43 1.37
CA VAL A 163 2.85 -7.19 2.11
C VAL A 163 2.74 -5.79 2.69
N LEU A 164 2.91 -5.71 4.00
CA LEU A 164 3.08 -4.48 4.75
C LEU A 164 4.52 -4.47 5.23
N ALA A 165 5.38 -3.75 4.53
CA ALA A 165 6.78 -3.60 4.91
C ALA A 165 6.92 -2.43 5.88
N THR A 166 7.74 -2.52 6.90
CA THR A 166 8.02 -1.39 7.79
C THR A 166 9.44 -0.86 7.57
N GLN A 167 9.59 0.44 7.78
CA GLN A 167 10.89 1.10 7.88
C GLN A 167 10.93 1.95 9.14
N ASN A 168 12.08 1.90 9.82
CA ASN A 168 12.39 2.81 10.92
C ASN A 168 13.25 3.96 10.37
N PRO A 169 12.74 5.21 10.39
CA PRO A 169 13.47 6.35 9.83
C PRO A 169 14.70 6.76 10.66
N LEU A 170 14.84 6.25 11.89
CA LEU A 170 15.93 6.61 12.80
C LEU A 170 17.16 5.70 12.68
N ASP A 171 17.05 4.55 12.03
CA ASP A 171 18.18 3.63 11.91
C ASP A 171 19.20 4.14 10.89
N GLN A 172 20.42 4.43 11.37
CA GLN A 172 21.54 4.91 10.54
C GLN A 172 22.68 3.88 10.39
N GLU A 173 22.73 2.87 11.27
CA GLU A 173 23.77 1.84 11.25
C GLU A 173 23.23 0.51 10.72
N GLY A 174 23.97 -0.12 9.80
CA GLY A 174 23.61 -1.44 9.27
C GLY A 174 22.35 -1.46 8.40
N THR A 175 21.93 -0.32 7.87
CA THR A 175 20.77 -0.22 6.97
C THR A 175 21.16 -0.17 5.50
N TYR A 176 20.41 -0.89 4.68
CA TYR A 176 20.42 -0.89 3.22
C TYR A 176 19.12 -0.23 2.74
N PRO A 177 19.15 1.06 2.36
CA PRO A 177 17.95 1.74 1.88
C PRO A 177 17.44 1.05 0.60
N LEU A 178 16.12 0.99 0.46
CA LEU A 178 15.50 0.51 -0.77
C LEU A 178 15.76 1.54 -1.88
N PRO A 179 16.30 1.12 -3.04
CA PRO A 179 16.36 1.98 -4.21
C PRO A 179 14.96 2.47 -4.61
N GLU A 180 14.89 3.61 -5.25
CA GLU A 180 13.66 4.26 -5.70
C GLU A 180 12.82 3.33 -6.58
N ALA A 181 13.48 2.57 -7.47
CA ALA A 181 12.84 1.59 -8.31
C ALA A 181 12.16 0.46 -7.50
N GLN A 182 12.69 0.14 -6.32
CA GLN A 182 12.08 -0.83 -5.40
C GLN A 182 10.95 -0.20 -4.59
N LEU A 183 11.13 1.03 -4.11
CA LEU A 183 10.07 1.77 -3.41
C LEU A 183 8.84 1.94 -4.29
N ASP A 184 9.01 2.21 -5.59
CA ASP A 184 7.91 2.38 -6.55
C ASP A 184 7.04 1.11 -6.71
N ARG A 185 7.52 -0.06 -6.26
CA ARG A 185 6.73 -1.31 -6.19
C ARG A 185 5.66 -1.29 -5.11
N PHE A 186 5.80 -0.45 -4.08
CA PHE A 186 4.75 -0.23 -3.09
C PHE A 186 3.71 0.74 -3.64
N LEU A 187 2.43 0.41 -3.47
CA LEU A 187 1.34 1.23 -3.92
C LEU A 187 1.27 2.52 -3.09
N MET A 188 1.29 2.38 -1.77
CA MET A 188 1.29 3.49 -0.82
C MET A 188 2.51 3.43 0.11
N HIS A 189 3.05 4.61 0.40
CA HIS A 189 3.94 4.86 1.52
C HIS A 189 3.13 5.57 2.62
N ILE A 190 2.85 4.87 3.71
CA ILE A 190 2.01 5.29 4.82
C ILE A 190 2.92 5.68 5.98
N LYS A 191 2.74 6.89 6.52
CA LYS A 191 3.45 7.36 7.71
C LYS A 191 2.60 7.13 8.94
N VAL A 192 3.21 6.56 9.98
CA VAL A 192 2.60 6.39 11.29
C VAL A 192 3.28 7.37 12.25
N GLY A 193 2.53 8.39 12.65
CA GLY A 193 2.97 9.39 13.62
C GLY A 193 2.74 8.96 15.07
N TYR A 194 3.24 9.75 16.01
CA TYR A 194 2.87 9.60 17.41
C TYR A 194 1.36 9.82 17.59
N PRO A 195 0.72 9.07 18.50
CA PRO A 195 -0.68 9.29 18.85
C PRO A 195 -0.89 10.68 19.46
N SER A 196 -2.13 11.17 19.45
CA SER A 196 -2.49 12.36 20.24
C SER A 196 -2.33 12.07 21.73
N GLY A 197 -2.19 13.11 22.56
CA GLY A 197 -2.07 12.92 24.01
C GLY A 197 -3.27 12.17 24.63
N SER A 198 -4.47 12.35 24.09
CA SER A 198 -5.66 11.58 24.51
C SER A 198 -5.60 10.12 24.07
N ASP A 199 -5.11 9.85 22.86
CA ASP A 199 -4.95 8.49 22.37
C ASP A 199 -3.87 7.75 23.15
N GLU A 200 -2.73 8.42 23.42
CA GLU A 200 -1.64 7.86 24.21
C GLU A 200 -2.07 7.51 25.64
N TRP A 201 -2.84 8.40 26.27
CA TRP A 201 -3.45 8.14 27.58
C TRP A 201 -4.34 6.90 27.56
N GLU A 202 -5.20 6.76 26.54
CA GLU A 202 -6.10 5.62 26.42
C GLU A 202 -5.35 4.32 26.12
N ILE A 203 -4.30 4.36 25.29
CA ILE A 203 -3.39 3.23 25.05
C ILE A 203 -2.78 2.79 26.38
N ALA A 204 -2.19 3.72 27.15
CA ALA A 204 -1.60 3.43 28.43
C ALA A 204 -2.63 2.80 29.39
N ARG A 205 -3.85 3.35 29.45
CA ARG A 205 -4.94 2.82 30.27
C ARG A 205 -5.31 1.39 29.89
N ARG A 206 -5.53 1.08 28.61
CA ARG A 206 -5.98 -0.25 28.16
C ARG A 206 -4.92 -1.32 28.34
N VAL A 207 -3.67 -1.00 27.95
CA VAL A 207 -2.55 -1.93 28.02
C VAL A 207 -2.22 -2.26 29.48
N THR A 208 -2.14 -1.26 30.36
CA THR A 208 -1.79 -1.48 31.78
C THR A 208 -2.91 -2.12 32.59
N SER A 209 -4.16 -2.00 32.17
CA SER A 209 -5.30 -2.66 32.81
C SER A 209 -5.61 -4.07 32.25
N GLY A 210 -4.87 -4.52 31.23
CA GLY A 210 -5.11 -5.81 30.57
C GLY A 210 -6.46 -5.89 29.84
N ARG A 211 -7.06 -4.77 29.48
CA ARG A 211 -8.40 -4.68 28.88
C ARG A 211 -8.34 -4.49 27.36
N LEU A 212 -7.62 -5.36 26.67
CA LEU A 212 -7.71 -5.43 25.20
C LEU A 212 -8.91 -6.28 24.81
N GLY A 213 -9.74 -5.78 23.91
CA GLY A 213 -10.86 -6.56 23.37
C GLY A 213 -10.37 -7.67 22.43
N SER A 214 -11.25 -8.63 22.16
CA SER A 214 -11.06 -9.61 21.09
C SER A 214 -11.63 -9.08 19.77
N ILE A 215 -11.02 -9.48 18.66
CA ILE A 215 -11.44 -9.12 17.31
C ILE A 215 -12.29 -10.24 16.72
N GLU A 216 -13.44 -9.87 16.17
CA GLU A 216 -14.27 -10.79 15.40
C GLU A 216 -14.02 -10.65 13.89
N PRO A 217 -13.94 -11.76 13.13
CA PRO A 217 -13.80 -11.69 11.68
C PRO A 217 -15.00 -11.00 11.02
N CYS A 218 -14.73 -9.97 10.23
CA CYS A 218 -15.71 -9.13 9.55
C CYS A 218 -15.88 -9.45 8.07
N MET A 219 -14.81 -9.92 7.42
CA MET A 219 -14.71 -10.18 5.99
C MET A 219 -13.73 -11.35 5.77
N SER A 220 -13.84 -12.02 4.63
CA SER A 220 -12.95 -13.08 4.16
C SER A 220 -12.07 -12.64 2.99
N GLY A 221 -10.97 -13.38 2.74
CA GLY A 221 -10.09 -13.12 1.60
C GLY A 221 -10.78 -13.20 0.22
N SER A 222 -11.78 -14.07 0.04
CA SER A 222 -12.54 -14.17 -1.20
C SER A 222 -13.41 -12.92 -1.46
N GLU A 223 -14.00 -12.35 -0.40
CA GLU A 223 -14.72 -11.08 -0.49
C GLU A 223 -13.79 -9.92 -0.87
N ILE A 224 -12.55 -9.90 -0.33
CA ILE A 224 -11.55 -8.91 -0.72
C ILE A 224 -11.25 -8.99 -2.23
N LEU A 225 -11.10 -10.20 -2.78
CA LEU A 225 -10.86 -10.38 -4.22
C LEU A 225 -12.04 -9.88 -5.07
N GLN A 226 -13.28 -10.12 -4.63
CA GLN A 226 -14.47 -9.59 -5.30
C GLN A 226 -14.50 -8.06 -5.28
N LEU A 227 -14.13 -7.46 -4.14
CA LEU A 227 -14.05 -6.01 -4.00
C LEU A 227 -12.92 -5.41 -4.85
N GLN A 228 -11.79 -6.09 -5.00
CA GLN A 228 -10.72 -5.67 -5.92
C GLN A 228 -11.21 -5.58 -7.36
N GLU A 229 -12.03 -6.54 -7.82
CA GLU A 229 -12.63 -6.49 -9.17
C GLU A 229 -13.72 -5.42 -9.28
N LEU A 230 -14.50 -5.20 -8.22
CA LEU A 230 -15.45 -4.08 -8.16
C LEU A 230 -14.73 -2.74 -8.33
N VAL A 231 -13.63 -2.51 -7.62
CA VAL A 231 -12.83 -1.27 -7.69
C VAL A 231 -12.40 -0.98 -9.12
N LYS A 232 -11.96 -1.98 -9.89
CA LYS A 232 -11.56 -1.78 -11.30
C LYS A 232 -12.71 -1.26 -12.16
N ARG A 233 -13.93 -1.73 -11.90
CA ARG A 233 -15.17 -1.35 -12.61
C ARG A 233 -15.75 0.00 -12.19
N VAL A 234 -15.29 0.59 -11.08
CA VAL A 234 -15.74 1.92 -10.65
C VAL A 234 -15.39 2.96 -11.74
N PRO A 235 -16.37 3.73 -12.23
CA PRO A 235 -16.12 4.75 -13.24
C PRO A 235 -15.35 5.95 -12.65
N VAL A 236 -14.53 6.55 -13.51
CA VAL A 236 -13.79 7.79 -13.25
C VAL A 236 -14.10 8.73 -14.41
N SER A 237 -14.55 9.94 -14.10
CA SER A 237 -14.78 10.96 -15.11
C SER A 237 -13.47 11.50 -15.68
N ASP A 238 -13.50 11.99 -16.92
CA ASP A 238 -12.33 12.64 -17.55
C ASP A 238 -11.79 13.80 -16.72
N GLN A 239 -12.65 14.51 -16.00
CA GLN A 239 -12.26 15.57 -15.07
C GLN A 239 -11.35 15.04 -13.95
N VAL A 240 -11.70 13.91 -13.34
CA VAL A 240 -10.92 13.31 -12.24
C VAL A 240 -9.64 12.67 -12.77
N LEU A 241 -9.70 12.02 -13.94
CA LEU A 241 -8.52 11.47 -14.60
C LEU A 241 -7.54 12.58 -15.02
N GLY A 242 -8.06 13.64 -15.63
CA GLY A 242 -7.30 14.82 -16.03
C GLY A 242 -6.63 15.50 -14.83
N TYR A 243 -7.35 15.64 -13.71
CA TYR A 243 -6.78 16.17 -12.48
C TYR A 243 -5.58 15.35 -11.98
N ALA A 244 -5.75 14.03 -11.82
CA ALA A 244 -4.67 13.14 -11.39
C ALA A 244 -3.51 13.12 -12.39
N TRP A 245 -3.81 13.20 -13.69
CA TRP A 245 -2.82 13.26 -14.75
C TRP A 245 -1.99 14.56 -14.69
N THR A 246 -2.64 15.71 -14.52
CA THR A 246 -1.96 17.00 -14.40
C THR A 246 -1.10 17.06 -13.15
N LEU A 247 -1.57 16.55 -12.00
CA LEU A 247 -0.75 16.44 -10.78
C LEU A 247 0.55 15.67 -11.06
N VAL A 248 0.43 14.48 -11.67
CA VAL A 248 1.58 13.63 -11.95
C VAL A 248 2.54 14.28 -12.97
N ARG A 249 2.02 14.89 -14.04
CA ARG A 249 2.82 15.63 -15.03
C ARG A 249 3.56 16.81 -14.40
N ALA A 250 2.84 17.64 -13.64
CA ALA A 250 3.37 18.82 -12.98
C ALA A 250 4.48 18.50 -11.97
N SER A 251 4.53 17.27 -11.43
CA SER A 251 5.62 16.84 -10.55
C SER A 251 6.97 16.62 -11.24
N ARG A 252 7.04 16.63 -12.57
CA ARG A 252 8.23 16.25 -13.35
C ARG A 252 9.08 17.48 -13.70
N PRO A 253 10.32 17.60 -13.18
CA PRO A 253 11.18 18.75 -13.50
C PRO A 253 11.55 18.78 -14.98
N GLY A 254 11.75 19.98 -15.53
CA GLY A 254 12.16 20.23 -16.91
C GLY A 254 11.05 20.06 -17.95
N THR A 255 9.78 20.03 -17.54
CA THR A 255 8.62 19.95 -18.43
C THR A 255 7.82 21.25 -18.42
N ASP A 256 7.11 21.55 -19.52
CA ASP A 256 6.31 22.78 -19.64
C ASP A 256 5.19 22.86 -18.61
N GLU A 257 4.70 21.71 -18.12
CA GLU A 257 3.66 21.64 -17.10
C GLU A 257 4.19 21.77 -15.66
N ALA A 258 5.51 21.78 -15.47
CA ALA A 258 6.13 21.81 -14.15
C ALA A 258 6.10 23.24 -13.58
N PRO A 259 5.48 23.45 -12.40
CA PRO A 259 5.61 24.72 -11.69
C PRO A 259 7.07 25.07 -11.40
N GLU A 260 7.37 26.37 -11.26
CA GLU A 260 8.73 26.86 -11.03
C GLU A 260 9.43 26.16 -9.86
N PHE A 261 8.70 25.94 -8.76
CA PHE A 261 9.21 25.28 -7.58
C PHE A 261 9.64 23.81 -7.84
N VAL A 262 8.98 23.12 -8.77
CA VAL A 262 9.32 21.74 -9.15
C VAL A 262 10.67 21.75 -9.87
N ASN A 263 10.86 22.66 -10.81
CA ASN A 263 12.14 22.84 -11.49
C ASN A 263 13.27 23.23 -10.52
N GLN A 264 12.94 23.97 -9.46
CA GLN A 264 13.92 24.41 -8.48
C GLN A 264 14.29 23.34 -7.45
N TRP A 265 13.32 22.55 -6.99
CA TRP A 265 13.48 21.71 -5.79
C TRP A 265 13.32 20.22 -6.03
N VAL A 266 12.74 19.77 -7.15
CA VAL A 266 12.50 18.35 -7.42
C VAL A 266 13.63 17.78 -8.30
N SER A 267 14.18 16.65 -7.86
CA SER A 267 15.19 15.89 -8.61
C SER A 267 14.53 14.97 -9.65
N TRP A 268 13.46 14.28 -9.26
CA TRP A 268 12.59 13.52 -10.17
C TRP A 268 11.16 13.47 -9.65
N GLY A 269 10.22 13.37 -10.59
CA GLY A 269 8.78 13.34 -10.33
C GLY A 269 8.13 11.98 -10.56
N ALA A 270 6.82 11.92 -10.34
CA ALA A 270 6.06 10.69 -10.46
C ALA A 270 5.88 10.24 -11.92
N GLY A 271 6.12 8.95 -12.16
CA GLY A 271 5.90 8.29 -13.46
C GLY A 271 4.45 7.86 -13.70
N PRO A 272 4.17 7.13 -14.79
CA PRO A 272 2.83 6.60 -15.11
C PRO A 272 2.23 5.73 -14.00
N ARG A 273 3.05 4.99 -13.25
CA ARG A 273 2.60 4.21 -12.09
C ARG A 273 2.01 5.08 -10.99
N GLY A 274 2.49 6.32 -10.82
CA GLY A 274 1.89 7.29 -9.91
C GLY A 274 0.46 7.64 -10.30
N LEU A 275 0.19 7.85 -11.59
CA LEU A 275 -1.17 8.12 -12.09
C LEU A 275 -2.10 6.93 -11.85
N ILE A 276 -1.67 5.72 -12.23
CA ILE A 276 -2.45 4.50 -12.01
C ILE A 276 -2.74 4.32 -10.52
N THR A 277 -1.74 4.56 -9.65
CA THR A 277 -1.89 4.48 -8.20
C THR A 277 -2.94 5.45 -7.69
N LEU A 278 -2.87 6.73 -8.07
CA LEU A 278 -3.84 7.74 -7.64
C LEU A 278 -5.26 7.33 -8.01
N ILE A 279 -5.47 6.88 -9.24
CA ILE A 279 -6.80 6.50 -9.73
C ILE A 279 -7.32 5.26 -9.01
N MET A 280 -6.51 4.20 -8.89
CA MET A 280 -6.94 2.99 -8.19
C MET A 280 -7.23 3.25 -6.71
N CYS A 281 -6.39 4.05 -6.05
CA CYS A 281 -6.60 4.41 -4.65
C CYS A 281 -7.83 5.30 -4.47
N ALA A 282 -8.08 6.25 -5.39
CA ALA A 282 -9.26 7.11 -5.36
C ALA A 282 -10.55 6.30 -5.57
N LYS A 283 -10.55 5.33 -6.50
CA LYS A 283 -11.67 4.39 -6.70
C LYS A 283 -11.91 3.55 -5.44
N SER A 284 -10.87 2.95 -4.87
CA SER A 284 -10.95 2.17 -3.62
C SER A 284 -11.51 3.00 -2.47
N ARG A 285 -11.04 4.24 -2.32
CA ARG A 285 -11.57 5.17 -1.31
C ARG A 285 -13.05 5.49 -1.55
N ALA A 286 -13.46 5.74 -2.78
CA ALA A 286 -14.87 5.97 -3.10
C ALA A 286 -15.74 4.78 -2.66
N VAL A 287 -15.33 3.55 -2.98
CA VAL A 287 -16.05 2.32 -2.60
C VAL A 287 -16.11 2.15 -1.09
N LEU A 288 -15.01 2.36 -0.36
CA LEU A 288 -14.97 2.29 1.11
C LEU A 288 -15.99 3.24 1.77
N HIS A 289 -16.17 4.42 1.17
CA HIS A 289 -17.15 5.43 1.64
C HIS A 289 -18.56 5.24 1.03
N GLY A 290 -18.84 4.10 0.38
CA GLY A 290 -20.15 3.78 -0.20
C GLY A 290 -20.49 4.55 -1.48
N ARG A 291 -19.52 5.19 -2.12
CA ARG A 291 -19.72 5.96 -3.35
C ARG A 291 -19.43 5.12 -4.58
N HIS A 292 -20.22 5.34 -5.63
CA HIS A 292 -20.15 4.59 -6.89
C HIS A 292 -19.25 5.23 -7.96
N HIS A 293 -18.56 6.33 -7.64
CA HIS A 293 -17.62 7.00 -8.53
C HIS A 293 -16.58 7.75 -7.70
N ALA A 294 -15.35 7.82 -8.22
CA ALA A 294 -14.29 8.61 -7.59
C ALA A 294 -14.45 10.09 -7.92
N THR A 295 -13.99 10.94 -7.00
CA THR A 295 -14.01 12.40 -7.11
C THR A 295 -12.58 12.97 -7.02
N ALA A 296 -12.40 14.24 -7.36
CA ALA A 296 -11.09 14.88 -7.21
C ALA A 296 -10.62 14.92 -5.74
N SER A 297 -11.55 15.06 -4.79
CA SER A 297 -11.25 14.97 -3.36
C SER A 297 -10.68 13.61 -2.94
N ASP A 298 -11.04 12.52 -3.63
CA ASP A 298 -10.43 11.22 -3.38
C ASP A 298 -8.98 11.16 -3.85
N VAL A 299 -8.68 11.81 -4.99
CA VAL A 299 -7.32 11.93 -5.50
C VAL A 299 -6.46 12.75 -4.53
N GLU A 300 -6.99 13.88 -4.03
CA GLU A 300 -6.31 14.71 -3.02
C GLU A 300 -6.02 13.92 -1.74
N ALA A 301 -7.02 13.19 -1.22
CA ALA A 301 -6.90 12.43 0.02
C ALA A 301 -5.81 11.34 -0.05
N VAL A 302 -5.61 10.73 -1.23
CA VAL A 302 -4.60 9.67 -1.41
C VAL A 302 -3.28 10.18 -1.98
N ALA A 303 -3.18 11.46 -2.36
CA ALA A 303 -2.02 12.01 -3.06
C ALA A 303 -0.72 11.88 -2.27
N LYS A 304 -0.73 12.23 -0.98
CA LYS A 304 0.47 12.12 -0.12
C LYS A 304 0.98 10.68 -0.03
N PRO A 305 0.19 9.69 0.44
CA PRO A 305 0.69 8.32 0.55
C PRO A 305 0.99 7.67 -0.80
N ALA A 306 0.32 8.07 -1.89
CA ALA A 306 0.57 7.55 -3.22
C ALA A 306 1.84 8.12 -3.88
N LEU A 307 2.22 9.38 -3.60
CA LEU A 307 3.28 10.05 -4.35
C LEU A 307 4.57 10.29 -3.56
N ARG A 308 4.56 10.16 -2.22
CA ARG A 308 5.70 10.52 -1.36
C ARG A 308 7.01 9.83 -1.74
N HIS A 309 6.96 8.55 -2.09
CA HIS A 309 8.13 7.77 -2.54
C HIS A 309 8.38 7.85 -4.05
N ARG A 310 7.60 8.66 -4.77
CA ARG A 310 7.68 8.86 -6.23
C ARG A 310 8.12 10.27 -6.61
N ILE A 311 8.26 11.17 -5.64
CA ILE A 311 8.73 12.54 -5.83
C ILE A 311 9.86 12.78 -4.82
N ALA A 312 11.05 13.10 -5.31
CA ALA A 312 12.19 13.37 -4.45
C ALA A 312 12.77 14.75 -4.68
N GLY A 313 13.09 15.42 -3.57
CA GLY A 313 13.78 16.69 -3.59
C GLY A 313 15.25 16.55 -3.99
N ASN A 314 15.82 17.61 -4.55
CA ASN A 314 17.26 17.73 -4.76
C ASN A 314 17.98 18.20 -3.47
N TYR A 315 19.31 18.30 -3.50
CA TYR A 315 20.10 18.75 -2.34
C TYR A 315 19.70 20.14 -1.82
N ALA A 316 19.27 21.05 -2.69
CA ALA A 316 18.82 22.38 -2.28
C ALA A 316 17.49 22.31 -1.50
N ALA A 317 16.57 21.43 -1.91
CA ALA A 317 15.34 21.15 -1.17
C ALA A 317 15.63 20.60 0.23
N LEU A 318 16.59 19.66 0.34
CA LEU A 318 17.03 19.11 1.63
C LEU A 318 17.59 20.21 2.54
N ALA A 319 18.43 21.11 2.01
CA ALA A 319 18.99 22.24 2.76
C ALA A 319 17.92 23.24 3.25
N LYS A 320 16.75 23.25 2.62
CA LYS A 320 15.57 24.07 3.01
C LYS A 320 14.55 23.28 3.83
N HIS A 321 14.86 22.05 4.23
CA HIS A 321 13.95 21.14 4.93
C HIS A 321 12.63 20.90 4.18
N LEU A 322 12.66 20.98 2.84
CA LEU A 322 11.51 20.64 2.01
C LEU A 322 11.42 19.12 1.87
N THR A 323 10.48 18.52 2.60
CA THR A 323 10.20 17.10 2.52
C THR A 323 9.36 16.77 1.28
N GLY A 324 9.35 15.48 0.87
CA GLY A 324 8.46 15.02 -0.20
C GLY A 324 6.98 15.32 0.08
N GLU A 325 6.55 15.32 1.35
CA GLU A 325 5.19 15.73 1.72
C GLU A 325 4.95 17.21 1.45
N LYS A 326 5.91 18.07 1.77
CA LYS A 326 5.75 19.50 1.53
C LYS A 326 5.72 19.81 0.04
N LEU A 327 6.52 19.12 -0.75
CA LEU A 327 6.49 19.23 -2.21
C LEU A 327 5.15 18.78 -2.79
N ILE A 328 4.54 17.72 -2.25
CA ILE A 328 3.20 17.27 -2.67
C ILE A 328 2.12 18.27 -2.26
N GLU A 329 2.19 18.86 -1.06
CA GLU A 329 1.25 19.92 -0.65
C GLU A 329 1.29 21.11 -1.61
N MET A 330 2.49 21.58 -1.93
CA MET A 330 2.66 22.69 -2.88
C MET A 330 2.19 22.33 -4.28
N LEU A 331 2.31 21.05 -4.67
CA LEU A 331 1.79 20.55 -5.95
C LEU A 331 0.25 20.56 -5.98
N LEU A 332 -0.40 20.15 -4.88
CA LEU A 332 -1.86 20.22 -4.72
C LEU A 332 -2.36 21.68 -4.72
N GLU A 333 -1.60 22.61 -4.16
CA GLU A 333 -1.92 24.05 -4.21
C GLU A 333 -1.76 24.61 -5.64
N ALA A 334 -0.71 24.22 -6.37
CA ALA A 334 -0.43 24.69 -7.73
C ALA A 334 -1.41 24.12 -8.77
N VAL A 335 -1.89 22.91 -8.53
CA VAL A 335 -2.85 22.17 -9.36
C VAL A 335 -4.10 21.93 -8.53
N PRO A 336 -5.03 22.91 -8.44
CA PRO A 336 -6.21 22.80 -7.59
C PRO A 336 -7.30 21.96 -8.24
N ALA A 337 -8.05 21.19 -7.43
CA ALA A 337 -9.07 20.25 -7.90
C ALA A 337 -10.32 20.90 -8.55
N ASP A 338 -10.53 22.20 -8.33
CA ASP A 338 -11.70 22.96 -8.82
C ASP A 338 -11.53 23.48 -10.26
N ARG A 339 -10.33 23.39 -10.83
CA ARG A 339 -10.08 23.71 -12.25
C ARG A 339 -10.63 22.62 -13.15
N ARG A 340 -11.01 23.01 -14.38
CA ARG A 340 -11.39 22.06 -15.42
C ARG A 340 -10.14 21.42 -16.03
N TYR A 341 -10.13 20.09 -16.08
CA TYR A 341 -9.08 19.30 -16.70
C TYR A 341 -9.67 18.52 -17.88
N GLU A 342 -8.98 18.55 -19.01
CA GLU A 342 -9.39 17.86 -20.23
C GLU A 342 -8.34 16.84 -20.65
N ALA A 343 -8.77 15.81 -21.38
CA ALA A 343 -7.86 14.85 -21.95
C ALA A 343 -6.87 15.56 -22.89
N PRO A 344 -5.59 15.16 -22.91
CA PRO A 344 -4.64 15.70 -23.87
C PRO A 344 -5.15 15.41 -25.29
N MET A 345 -5.01 16.38 -26.20
CA MET A 345 -5.34 16.12 -27.60
C MET A 345 -4.39 15.06 -28.13
N THR A 346 -4.93 13.93 -28.58
CA THR A 346 -4.16 12.91 -29.27
C THR A 346 -3.83 13.45 -30.65
N ASP A 347 -2.59 13.89 -30.86
CA ASP A 347 -2.03 14.00 -32.20
C ASP A 347 -1.83 12.57 -32.73
N LEU A 348 -2.93 11.93 -33.11
CA LEU A 348 -2.92 10.73 -33.94
C LEU A 348 -2.46 11.16 -35.33
N GLN A 349 -1.15 11.10 -35.57
CA GLN A 349 -0.58 11.04 -36.91
C GLN A 349 -0.66 9.62 -37.47
#